data_AF-A0A7D8UHR6-F1
#
_entry.id   AF-A0A7D8UHR6-F1
#
_cell.length_a   1.000
_cell.length_b   1.000
_cell.length_c   1.000
_cell.angle_alpha   90.00
_cell.angle_beta   90.00
_cell.angle_gamma   90.00
#
_symmetry.space_group_name_H-M   'P 1'
#
loop_
_entity.id
_entity.type
_entity.pdbx_description
1 polymer ?
#
loop_
_entity_poly.entity_id
_entity_poly.type
_entity_poly.pdbx_seq_one_letter_code
_entity_poly.pdbx_strand_id
1 'polypeptide(L)' 'MSQPVGMQMPGGRAKRGASPDVYTVLAVVATLALAGACGVLAYAGAKVGVDGSPFGIQDQNNIRVPQQGR' A
#
# COMPACT_ATOMS: atom_id res chain seq x y z
N MET A 1 -20.20 58.40 10.03
CA MET A 1 -19.56 57.18 10.58
C MET A 1 -20.64 56.12 10.74
N SER A 2 -20.69 55.14 9.84
CA SER A 2 -21.60 53.99 9.93
C SER A 2 -20.92 52.82 9.22
N GLN A 3 -20.27 51.95 9.98
CA GLN A 3 -19.68 50.72 9.45
C GLN A 3 -20.83 49.70 9.23
N PRO A 4 -21.01 49.13 8.03
CA PRO A 4 -21.89 47.98 7.89
C PRO A 4 -21.23 46.76 8.55
N VAL A 5 -21.63 46.49 9.79
CA VAL A 5 -21.55 45.16 10.41
C VAL A 5 -22.46 44.25 9.58
N GLY A 6 -21.91 43.58 8.57
CA GLY A 6 -22.81 42.90 7.63
C GLY A 6 -22.18 42.10 6.51
N MET A 7 -21.02 41.49 6.71
CA MET A 7 -20.63 40.34 5.89
C MET A 7 -19.58 39.45 6.56
N GLN A 8 -19.84 39.09 7.82
CA GLN A 8 -19.35 37.79 8.29
C GLN A 8 -20.15 36.76 7.47
N MET A 9 -19.54 36.02 6.55
CA MET A 9 -20.20 34.85 5.93
C MET A 9 -20.19 33.72 6.96
N PRO A 10 -21.26 33.52 7.75
CA PRO A 10 -21.30 32.53 8.79
C PRO A 10 -21.64 31.21 8.10
N GLY A 11 -20.64 30.52 7.59
CA GLY A 11 -20.88 29.25 6.89
C GLY A 11 -19.67 28.61 6.24
N GLY A 12 -18.60 29.36 5.95
CA GLY A 12 -17.45 28.82 5.20
C GLY A 12 -16.55 27.83 5.95
N ARG A 13 -16.79 27.55 7.24
CA ARG A 13 -15.89 26.74 8.09
C ARG A 13 -16.57 25.64 8.91
N ALA A 14 -17.89 25.47 8.83
CA ALA A 14 -18.63 24.61 9.75
C ALA A 14 -18.51 23.09 9.48
N LYS A 15 -17.98 22.65 8.32
CA LYS A 15 -17.84 21.22 7.98
C LYS A 15 -16.44 20.82 7.52
N ARG A 16 -15.39 21.31 8.19
CA ARG A 16 -14.06 20.70 8.14
C ARG A 16 -13.95 19.56 9.17
N GLY A 17 -14.86 18.61 9.11
CA GLY A 17 -14.66 17.34 9.79
C GLY A 17 -13.66 16.54 8.97
N ALA A 18 -12.57 16.07 9.58
CA ALA A 18 -11.72 15.05 8.99
C ALA A 18 -12.50 13.73 9.00
N SER A 19 -13.45 13.61 8.08
CA SER A 19 -14.19 12.38 7.85
C SER A 19 -13.44 11.56 6.81
N PRO A 20 -13.34 10.23 6.97
CA PRO A 20 -12.81 9.37 5.92
C PRO A 20 -13.58 9.62 4.62
N ASP A 21 -12.87 10.03 3.58
CA ASP A 21 -13.43 10.24 2.25
C ASP A 21 -13.19 8.99 1.39
N VAL A 22 -13.84 8.92 0.23
CA VAL A 22 -13.68 7.89 -0.80
C VAL A 22 -12.20 7.66 -1.12
N TYR A 23 -11.38 8.72 -1.16
CA TYR A 23 -9.94 8.59 -1.38
C TYR A 23 -9.21 7.85 -0.26
N THR A 24 -9.63 8.03 1.00
CA THR A 24 -9.08 7.29 2.14
C THR A 24 -9.44 5.81 2.05
N VAL A 25 -10.70 5.50 1.67
CA VAL A 25 -11.14 4.11 1.47
C VAL A 25 -10.38 3.46 0.30
N LEU A 26 -10.24 4.17 -0.81
CA LEU A 26 -9.51 3.70 -1.98
C LEU A 26 -8.04 3.44 -1.64
N ALA A 27 -7.40 4.31 -0.86
CA ALA A 27 -6.03 4.11 -0.40
C ALA A 27 -5.89 2.83 0.42
N VAL A 28 -6.83 2.55 1.34
CA VAL A 28 -6.82 1.30 2.12
C VAL A 28 -6.96 0.09 1.21
N VAL A 29 -7.92 0.09 0.28
CA VAL A 29 -8.13 -1.02 -0.66
C VAL A 29 -6.88 -1.26 -1.51
N ALA A 30 -6.27 -0.20 -2.03
CA ALA A 30 -5.04 -0.30 -2.81
C ALA A 30 -3.88 -0.89 -2.00
N THR A 31 -3.72 -0.48 -0.73
CA THR A 31 -2.68 -1.04 0.15
C THR A 31 -2.90 -2.51 0.47
N LEU A 32 -4.16 -2.94 0.67
CA LEU A 32 -4.48 -4.34 0.90
C LEU A 32 -4.19 -5.21 -0.33
N ALA A 33 -4.55 -4.73 -1.52
CA ALA A 33 -4.24 -5.41 -2.77
C ALA A 33 -2.71 -5.54 -2.98
N LEU A 34 -1.96 -4.47 -2.70
CA LEU A 34 -0.50 -4.48 -2.79
C LEU A 34 0.11 -5.47 -1.79
N ALA A 35 -0.34 -5.48 -0.54
CA ALA A 35 0.13 -6.42 0.48
C ALA A 35 -0.15 -7.88 0.07
N GLY A 36 -1.34 -8.16 -0.48
CA GLY A 36 -1.67 -9.47 -1.04
C GLY A 36 -0.74 -9.89 -2.17
N ALA A 37 -0.43 -8.97 -3.10
CA ALA A 37 0.50 -9.24 -4.20
C ALA A 37 1.92 -9.55 -3.68
N CYS A 38 2.42 -8.82 -2.68
CA CYS A 38 3.69 -9.11 -2.04
C CYS A 38 3.70 -10.51 -1.40
N GLY A 39 2.60 -10.92 -0.77
CA GLY A 39 2.44 -12.26 -0.20
C GLY A 39 2.50 -13.37 -1.25
N VAL A 40 1.82 -13.21 -2.38
CA VAL A 40 1.89 -14.16 -3.51
C VAL A 40 3.31 -14.27 -4.04
N LEU A 41 3.99 -13.13 -4.23
CA LEU A 41 5.37 -13.10 -4.68
C LEU A 41 6.30 -13.81 -3.69
N ALA A 42 6.12 -13.59 -2.38
CA ALA A 42 6.90 -14.25 -1.35
C ALA A 42 6.69 -15.78 -1.35
N TYR A 43 5.45 -16.24 -1.50
CA TYR A 43 5.14 -17.67 -1.59
C TYR A 43 5.76 -18.33 -2.83
N ALA A 44 5.66 -17.68 -3.98
CA ALA A 44 6.27 -18.19 -5.21
C ALA A 44 7.81 -18.14 -5.13
N GLY A 45 8.37 -17.05 -4.62
CA GLY A 45 9.81 -16.87 -4.42
C GLY A 45 10.39 -17.89 -3.45
N ALA A 46 9.67 -18.28 -2.40
CA ALA A 46 10.12 -19.31 -1.47
C ALA A 46 10.27 -20.69 -2.13
N LYS A 47 9.53 -20.97 -3.21
CA LYS A 47 9.65 -22.26 -3.93
C LYS A 47 10.88 -22.33 -4.83
N VAL A 48 11.32 -21.20 -5.39
CA VAL A 48 12.40 -21.14 -6.38
C VAL A 48 13.70 -20.59 -5.82
N GLY A 49 13.62 -19.87 -4.69
CA GLY A 49 14.74 -19.23 -4.04
C GLY A 49 15.69 -20.22 -3.39
N VAL A 50 16.95 -19.79 -3.27
CA VAL A 50 17.99 -20.59 -2.63
C VAL A 50 17.63 -20.81 -1.16
N ASP A 51 17.83 -22.04 -0.68
CA ASP A 51 17.50 -22.50 0.67
C ASP A 51 16.01 -22.35 1.06
N GLY A 52 15.11 -22.25 0.07
CA GLY A 52 13.67 -22.08 0.28
C GLY A 52 13.26 -20.67 0.73
N SER A 53 14.17 -19.69 0.58
CA SER A 53 13.93 -18.30 0.99
C SER A 53 13.69 -17.40 -0.24
N PRO A 54 12.64 -16.55 -0.24
CA PRO A 54 12.37 -15.62 -1.34
C PRO A 54 13.38 -14.46 -1.42
N PHE A 55 14.21 -14.27 -0.39
CA PHE A 55 15.18 -13.18 -0.29
C PHE A 55 16.64 -13.68 -0.40
N GLY A 56 16.86 -14.99 -0.53
CA GLY A 56 18.18 -15.56 -0.72
C GLY A 56 18.76 -15.15 -2.08
N ILE A 57 19.90 -14.48 -2.06
CA ILE A 57 20.64 -14.09 -3.28
C ILE A 57 21.30 -15.35 -3.85
N GLN A 58 21.12 -15.59 -5.15
CA GLN A 58 21.77 -16.68 -5.86
C GLN A 58 23.20 -16.28 -6.25
N ASP A 59 24.18 -17.12 -5.92
CA ASP A 59 25.56 -16.90 -6.32
C ASP A 59 25.68 -17.06 -7.84
N GLN A 60 26.22 -16.04 -8.50
CA GLN A 60 26.36 -15.99 -9.96
C GLN A 60 27.21 -17.16 -10.50
N ASN A 61 28.19 -17.63 -9.71
CA ASN A 61 29.07 -18.72 -10.12
C ASN A 61 28.56 -20.11 -9.68
N ASN A 62 27.45 -20.17 -8.91
CA ASN A 62 26.87 -21.42 -8.39
C ASN A 62 25.33 -21.35 -8.36
N ILE A 63 24.73 -21.43 -9.55
CA ILE A 63 23.29 -21.39 -9.73
C ILE A 63 22.69 -22.74 -9.31
N ARG A 64 22.13 -22.79 -8.10
CA ARG A 64 21.41 -23.96 -7.57
C ARG A 64 19.91 -23.78 -7.78
N VAL A 65 19.30 -24.68 -8.56
CA VAL A 65 17.84 -24.77 -8.65
C VAL A 65 17.33 -25.80 -7.64
N PRO A 66 16.23 -25.53 -6.92
CA PRO A 66 15.60 -26.55 -6.11
C PRO A 66 15.19 -27.71 -7.01
N GLN A 67 15.50 -28.94 -6.58
CA GLN A 67 15.27 -30.16 -7.36
C GLN A 67 13.75 -30.37 -7.48
N GLN A 68 13.17 -29.79 -8.52
CA GLN A 68 11.77 -29.92 -8.90
C GLN A 68 11.52 -31.42 -9.19
N GLY A 69 10.96 -32.13 -8.21
CA GLY A 69 10.55 -33.51 -8.36
C GLY A 69 9.65 -33.64 -9.60
N ARG A 70 9.99 -34.58 -10.47
CA ARG A 70 9.18 -34.99 -11.62
C ARG A 70 7.79 -35.46 -11.17
#